data_AF-A0A250FZ41-F1
#
_entry.id   AF-A0A250FZ41-F1
#
_cell.length_a   1.000
_cell.length_b   1.000
_cell.length_c   1.000
_cell.angle_alpha   90.00
_cell.angle_beta   90.00
_cell.angle_gamma   90.00
#
_symmetry.space_group_name_H-M   'P 1'
#
loop_
_entity.id
_entity.type
_entity.pdbx_description
1 polymer ?
#
loop_
_entity_poly.entity_id
_entity_poly.type
_entity_poly.pdbx_seq_one_letter_code
_entity_poly.pdbx_strand_id
1 'polypeptide(L)' 'MCKGKNKKYKYNQSIINELSKSYGVTVDFVRKALAGDRVSNTAEDIKKDYYKAEKAVNEVTKVVLNNVINQ' A
#
# COMPACT_ATOMS: atom_id res chain seq x y z
N MET A 1 20.51 -13.01 22.10
CA MET A 1 19.05 -12.72 22.05
C MET A 1 18.78 -11.61 21.05
N CYS A 2 18.56 -11.92 19.77
CA CYS A 2 18.14 -10.91 18.79
C CYS A 2 16.68 -11.16 18.49
N LYS A 3 15.79 -10.54 19.28
CA LYS A 3 14.35 -10.53 19.00
C LYS A 3 14.16 -9.97 17.60
N GLY A 4 13.89 -10.83 16.62
CA GLY A 4 13.53 -10.44 15.27
C GLY A 4 12.30 -9.55 15.35
N LYS A 5 12.51 -8.23 15.32
CA LYS A 5 11.41 -7.27 15.29
C LYS A 5 10.78 -7.43 13.92
N ASN A 6 9.66 -8.15 13.82
CA ASN A 6 8.82 -8.15 12.64
C ASN A 6 8.52 -6.68 12.31
N LYS A 7 9.18 -6.16 11.28
CA LYS A 7 9.07 -4.76 10.91
C LYS A 7 7.65 -4.55 10.42
N LYS A 8 6.79 -4.00 11.27
CA LYS A 8 5.42 -3.66 10.89
C LYS A 8 5.52 -2.56 9.85
N TYR A 9 5.26 -2.92 8.61
CA TYR A 9 5.17 -1.94 7.54
C TYR A 9 3.90 -1.13 7.74
N LYS A 10 4.02 0.19 7.79
CA LYS A 10 2.88 1.12 7.94
C LYS A 10 1.88 1.01 6.79
N TYR A 11 2.36 0.63 5.61
CA TYR A 11 1.61 0.59 4.36
C TYR A 11 1.67 -0.81 3.74
N ASN A 12 0.65 -1.15 2.96
CA ASN A 12 0.57 -2.42 2.25
C ASN A 12 1.68 -2.50 1.19
N GLN A 13 2.58 -3.47 1.36
CA GLN A 13 3.76 -3.62 0.52
C GLN A 13 3.42 -4.04 -0.92
N SER A 14 2.36 -4.83 -1.09
CA SER A 14 1.91 -5.26 -2.42
C SER A 14 1.43 -4.07 -3.24
N ILE A 15 0.63 -3.18 -2.63
CA ILE A 15 0.14 -1.97 -3.29
C ILE A 15 1.30 -1.04 -3.64
N ILE A 16 2.25 -0.85 -2.72
CA ILE A 16 3.43 -0.02 -2.99
C ILE A 16 4.26 -0.55 -4.17
N ASN A 17 4.48 -1.87 -4.23
CA ASN A 17 5.24 -2.47 -5.32
C ASN A 17 4.55 -2.31 -6.67
N GLU A 18 3.23 -2.47 -6.72
CA GLU A 18 2.47 -2.26 -7.96
C GLU A 18 2.48 -0.78 -8.38
N LEU A 19 2.27 0.16 -7.44
CA LEU A 19 2.37 1.60 -7.74
C LEU A 19 3.77 1.99 -8.23
N SER A 20 4.82 1.44 -7.63
CA SER A 20 6.20 1.66 -8.05
C SER A 20 6.42 1.26 -9.52
N LYS A 21 5.86 0.13 -9.95
CA LYS A 21 5.90 -0.32 -11.34
C LYS A 21 5.06 0.57 -12.26
N SER A 22 3.82 0.87 -11.88
CA SER A 22 2.89 1.65 -12.70
C SER A 22 3.39 3.07 -12.99
N TYR A 23 3.99 3.72 -11.98
CA TYR A 23 4.51 5.08 -12.12
C TYR A 23 5.98 5.14 -12.54
N GLY A 24 6.67 3.99 -12.67
CA GLY A 24 8.10 3.94 -12.99
C GLY A 24 9.00 4.59 -11.94
N VAL A 25 8.55 4.66 -10.69
CA VAL A 25 9.28 5.29 -9.57
C VAL A 25 9.79 4.24 -8.59
N THR A 26 10.72 4.62 -7.72
CA THR A 26 11.22 3.69 -6.69
C THR A 26 10.19 3.48 -5.58
N VAL A 27 10.23 2.30 -4.95
CA VAL A 27 9.44 1.98 -3.75
C VAL A 27 9.66 3.01 -2.64
N ASP A 28 10.88 3.54 -2.50
CA ASP A 28 11.19 4.61 -1.54
C ASP A 28 10.47 5.92 -1.88
N PHE A 29 10.39 6.29 -3.17
CA PHE A 29 9.62 7.44 -3.62
C PHE A 29 8.15 7.31 -3.24
N VAL A 30 7.53 6.15 -3.52
CA VAL A 30 6.13 5.90 -3.16
C VAL A 30 5.92 6.04 -1.66
N ARG A 31 6.81 5.48 -0.84
CA ARG A 31 6.72 5.61 0.63
C ARG A 31 6.85 7.05 1.09
N LYS A 32 7.76 7.84 0.51
CA LYS A 32 7.94 9.26 0.83
C LYS A 32 6.74 10.11 0.39
N ALA A 33 6.13 9.78 -0.76
CA ALA A 33 4.87 10.38 -1.21
C ALA A 33 3.73 10.10 -0.20
N LEU A 34 3.60 8.84 0.25
CA LEU A 34 2.60 8.46 1.25
C LEU A 34 2.87 9.05 2.64
N ALA A 35 4.13 9.27 3.00
CA ALA A 35 4.53 9.92 4.24
C ALA A 35 4.28 11.43 4.24
N GLY A 36 4.17 12.06 3.06
CA GLY A 36 4.09 13.51 2.89
C GLY A 36 5.45 14.22 2.84
N ASP A 37 6.54 13.46 2.76
CA ASP A 37 7.92 13.97 2.64
C ASP A 37 8.20 14.52 1.23
N ARG A 38 7.53 13.96 0.22
CA ARG A 38 7.55 14.47 -1.17
C ARG A 38 6.21 15.08 -1.54
N VAL A 39 6.25 16.35 -1.94
CA VAL A 39 5.10 17.11 -2.44
C VAL A 39 5.36 17.45 -3.89
N SER A 40 4.80 16.66 -4.79
CA SER A 40 4.85 16.84 -6.25
C SER A 40 3.55 16.30 -6.81
N ASN A 41 3.15 16.76 -8.00
CA ASN A 41 1.89 16.31 -8.62
C ASN A 41 1.82 14.77 -8.69
N THR A 42 2.92 14.13 -9.10
CA THR A 42 3.05 12.68 -9.14
C THR A 42 2.94 12.03 -7.76
N ALA A 43 3.49 12.65 -6.70
CA ALA A 43 3.38 12.14 -5.34
C ALA A 43 1.93 12.22 -4.81
N GLU A 44 1.20 13.28 -5.14
CA GLU A 44 -0.22 13.41 -4.81
C GLU A 44 -1.08 12.38 -5.54
N ASP A 45 -0.81 12.13 -6.82
CA ASP A 45 -1.51 11.11 -7.60
C ASP A 45 -1.25 9.71 -7.03
N ILE A 46 0.01 9.37 -6.73
CA ILE A 46 0.39 8.12 -6.05
C ILE A 46 -0.35 7.96 -4.72
N LYS A 47 -0.47 9.05 -3.94
CA LYS A 47 -1.17 9.02 -2.66
C LYS A 47 -2.66 8.74 -2.84
N LYS A 48 -3.32 9.40 -3.79
CA LYS A 48 -4.75 9.16 -4.11
C LYS A 48 -4.98 7.72 -4.56
N ASP A 49 -4.14 7.23 -5.47
CA ASP A 49 -4.27 5.88 -6.03
C ASP A 49 -3.98 4.79 -5.00
N TYR A 50 -3.02 5.01 -4.09
CA TYR A 50 -2.78 4.10 -2.97
C TYR A 50 -4.02 3.91 -2.11
N TYR A 51 -4.66 5.00 -1.65
CA TYR A 51 -5.83 4.88 -0.79
C TYR A 51 -7.03 4.28 -1.52
N LYS A 52 -7.17 4.55 -2.82
CA LYS A 52 -8.19 3.92 -3.67
C LYS A 52 -7.97 2.42 -3.77
N ALA A 53 -6.73 1.98 -4.04
CA ALA A 53 -6.36 0.58 -4.10
C ALA A 53 -6.53 -0.12 -2.72
N GLU A 54 -6.12 0.53 -1.64
CA GLU A 54 -6.25 -0.01 -0.28
C GLU A 54 -7.71 -0.24 0.10
N LYS A 55 -8.59 0.71 -0.23
CA LYS A 55 -10.04 0.56 -0.03
C LYS A 55 -10.59 -0.64 -0.82
N ALA A 56 -10.26 -0.74 -2.11
CA ALA A 56 -10.73 -1.83 -2.96
C ALA A 56 -10.24 -3.21 -2.46
N VAL A 57 -8.97 -3.32 -2.07
CA VAL A 57 -8.40 -4.55 -1.52
C VAL A 57 -9.11 -4.94 -0.23
N ASN A 58 -9.37 -3.99 0.68
CA ASN A 58 -10.06 -4.27 1.93
C ASN A 58 -11.52 -4.71 1.70
N GLU A 59 -12.22 -4.12 0.73
CA GLU A 59 -13.58 -4.51 0.36
C GLU A 59 -13.62 -5.94 -0.19
N VAL A 60 -12.76 -6.26 -1.15
CA VAL A 60 -12.66 -7.62 -1.73
C VAL A 60 -12.28 -8.63 -0.66
N THR A 61 -11.31 -8.31 0.20
CA THR A 61 -10.85 -9.20 1.28
C THR A 61 -11.99 -9.54 2.24
N LYS A 62 -12.82 -8.56 2.62
CA LYS A 62 -13.99 -8.80 3.49
C LYS A 62 -15.00 -9.75 2.85
N VAL A 63 -15.33 -9.55 1.56
CA VAL A 63 -16.27 -10.41 0.84
C VAL A 63 -15.73 -11.84 0.75
N VAL A 64 -14.46 -12.00 0.36
CA VAL A 64 -13.82 -13.32 0.24
C VAL A 64 -13.77 -14.03 1.60
N LEU A 65 -13.39 -13.32 2.67
CA LEU A 65 -13.35 -13.90 4.02
C LEU A 65 -14.73 -14.36 4.50
N ASN A 66 -15.77 -13.57 4.26
CA ASN A 66 -17.13 -13.95 4.62
C ASN A 66 -17.58 -15.20 3.87
N ASN A 67 -17.25 -15.33 2.59
CA ASN A 67 -17.59 -16.52 1.82
C ASN A 67 -16.82 -17.76 2.28
N VAL A 68 -15.54 -17.61 2.63
CA VAL A 68 -14.69 -18.74 3.07
C VAL A 68 -15.05 -19.22 4.49
N ILE A 69 -15.41 -18.30 5.39
CA ILE A 69 -15.67 -18.63 6.81
C ILE A 69 -17.12 -19.11 7.00
N ASN A 70 -18.08 -18.58 6.24
CA ASN A 70 -19.49 -18.98 6.34
C ASN A 70 -19.88 -20.07 5.31
N GLN A 71 -18.89 -20.76 4.75
CA GLN A 71 -19.04 -22.00 3.97
C GLN A 71 -18.99 -23.20 4.90
#